data_AF-X1JZ62-F1
#
_entry.id   AF-X1JZ62-F1
#
_cell.length_a   1.000
_cell.length_b   1.000
_cell.length_c   1.000
_cell.angle_alpha   90.00
_cell.angle_beta   90.00
_cell.angle_gamma   90.00
#
_symmetry.space_group_name_H-M   'P 1'
#
loop_
_entity.id
_entity.type
_entity.pdbx_description
1 polymer ?
#
loop_
_entity_poly.entity_id
_entity_poly.type
_entity_poly.pdbx_seq_one_letter_code
_entity_poly.pdbx_strand_id
1 'polypeptide(L)'
;WRGLGNIPGSGLKLKEKYLKFDAKINFPVKEINSREPAGCECGNVLKGIKKPIECKLFSKICKPENPVGPCMVSSEGSCAAYYKYERLKI
;
A
#
# COMPACT_ATOMS: atom_id res chain seq x y z
N TRP A 1 -5.10 4.24 -6.90
CA TRP A 1 -4.94 3.38 -5.72
C TRP A 1 -3.68 2.53 -5.91
N ARG A 2 -2.68 2.63 -5.03
CA ARG A 2 -1.41 1.90 -5.20
C ARG A 2 -1.64 0.39 -5.27
N GLY A 3 -1.04 -0.31 -6.23
CA GLY A 3 -1.24 -1.76 -6.45
C GLY A 3 -2.59 -2.18 -7.05
N LEU A 4 -3.55 -1.26 -7.21
CA LEU A 4 -4.87 -1.52 -7.83
C LEU A 4 -5.07 -0.80 -9.17
N GLY A 5 -4.19 0.16 -9.49
CA GLY A 5 -4.28 0.99 -10.69
C GLY A 5 -5.18 2.22 -10.52
N ASN A 6 -5.60 2.78 -11.65
CA ASN A 6 -6.52 3.92 -11.69
C ASN A 6 -7.96 3.45 -11.52
N ILE A 7 -8.67 4.02 -10.55
CA ILE A 7 -10.08 3.71 -10.29
C ILE A 7 -10.87 5.02 -10.49
N PRO A 8 -11.69 5.14 -11.54
CA PRO A 8 -12.44 6.37 -11.82
C PRO A 8 -13.36 6.77 -10.66
N GLY A 9 -13.49 8.08 -10.41
CA GLY A 9 -14.42 8.62 -9.40
C GLY A 9 -14.10 8.28 -7.94
N SER A 10 -12.93 7.69 -7.65
CA SER A 10 -12.58 7.19 -6.31
C SER A 10 -11.77 8.15 -5.44
N GLY A 11 -11.28 9.26 -6.01
CA GLY A 11 -10.48 10.26 -5.31
C GLY A 11 -11.29 11.49 -4.93
N LEU A 12 -10.83 12.21 -3.90
CA LEU A 12 -11.37 13.49 -3.49
C LEU A 12 -10.35 14.61 -3.75
N LYS A 13 -10.85 15.80 -4.04
CA LYS A 13 -10.06 17.04 -4.12
C LYS A 13 -10.78 18.15 -3.34
N LEU A 14 -10.03 19.13 -2.86
CA LEU A 14 -10.61 20.31 -2.23
C LEU A 14 -11.46 21.10 -3.24
N LYS A 15 -12.57 21.67 -2.77
CA LYS A 15 -13.38 22.61 -3.56
C LYS A 15 -12.58 23.90 -3.80
N GLU A 16 -12.88 24.60 -4.89
CA GLU A 16 -12.15 25.80 -5.33
C GLU A 16 -11.93 26.84 -4.22
N LYS A 17 -12.97 27.14 -3.43
CA LYS A 17 -12.89 28.09 -2.30
C LYS A 17 -11.90 27.71 -1.19
N TYR A 18 -11.39 26.49 -1.20
CA TYR A 18 -10.43 25.96 -0.23
C TYR A 18 -9.04 25.69 -0.81
N LEU A 19 -8.78 26.01 -2.09
CA LEU A 19 -7.48 25.71 -2.73
C LEU A 19 -6.29 26.42 -2.07
N LYS A 20 -6.51 27.52 -1.35
CA LYS A 20 -5.46 28.16 -0.52
C LYS A 20 -4.87 27.22 0.55
N PHE A 21 -5.53 26.11 0.87
CA PHE A 21 -5.05 25.08 1.77
C PHE A 21 -4.52 23.82 1.06
N ASP A 22 -4.59 23.75 -0.27
CA ASP A 22 -4.10 22.60 -1.03
C ASP A 22 -2.58 22.67 -1.20
N ALA A 23 -1.87 21.77 -0.52
CA ALA A 23 -0.42 21.69 -0.59
C ALA A 23 0.08 21.44 -2.02
N LYS A 24 -0.68 20.76 -2.88
CA LYS A 24 -0.26 20.54 -4.28
C LYS A 24 -0.23 21.83 -5.09
N ILE A 25 -1.09 22.80 -4.76
CA ILE A 25 -1.14 24.10 -5.43
C ILE A 25 -0.08 25.04 -4.85
N ASN A 26 0.08 25.03 -3.53
CA ASN A 26 0.97 25.96 -2.83
C ASN A 26 2.45 25.57 -2.91
N PHE A 27 2.76 24.28 -3.15
CA PHE A 27 4.13 23.77 -3.17
C PHE A 27 4.37 22.94 -4.44
N PRO A 28 4.85 23.57 -5.54
CA PRO A 28 5.11 22.85 -6.77
C PRO A 28 6.25 21.83 -6.57
N VAL A 29 5.94 20.55 -6.79
CA VAL A 29 6.89 19.45 -6.72
C VAL A 29 6.97 18.76 -8.07
N LYS A 30 8.16 18.23 -8.40
CA LYS A 30 8.34 17.42 -9.61
C LYS A 30 7.55 16.11 -9.47
N GLU A 31 7.05 15.59 -10.59
CA GLU A 31 6.41 14.28 -10.61
C GLU A 31 7.40 13.18 -10.18
N ILE A 32 6.92 12.28 -9.32
CA ILE A 32 7.70 11.14 -8.84
C ILE A 32 7.10 9.87 -9.46
N ASN A 33 7.92 9.15 -10.21
CA ASN A 33 7.58 7.82 -10.70
C ASN A 33 7.86 6.78 -9.60
N SER A 34 6.84 6.48 -8.80
CA SER A 34 6.92 5.39 -7.82
C SER A 34 6.66 4.04 -8.50
N ARG A 35 7.47 3.03 -8.19
CA ARG A 35 7.23 1.64 -8.60
C ARG A 35 7.02 0.75 -7.39
N GLU A 36 6.23 -0.29 -7.56
CA GLU A 36 6.08 -1.36 -6.59
C GLU A 36 7.42 -2.12 -6.44
N PRO A 37 7.83 -2.43 -5.19
CA PRO A 37 9.02 -3.21 -4.94
C PRO A 37 8.97 -4.56 -5.65
N ALA A 38 10.11 -4.99 -6.22
CA ALA A 38 10.19 -6.24 -6.95
C ALA A 38 9.75 -7.44 -6.07
N GLY A 39 8.89 -8.31 -6.63
CA GLY A 39 8.36 -9.48 -5.95
C GLY A 39 7.26 -9.21 -4.91
N CYS A 40 6.94 -7.96 -4.60
CA CYS A 40 5.86 -7.62 -3.68
C CYS A 40 4.48 -7.87 -4.33
N GLU A 41 3.66 -8.71 -3.69
CA GLU A 41 2.34 -9.07 -4.21
C GLU A 41 1.18 -8.36 -3.50
N CYS A 42 1.44 -7.23 -2.83
CA CYS A 42 0.42 -6.45 -2.11
C CYS A 42 -0.81 -6.14 -2.97
N GLY A 43 -0.66 -5.87 -4.28
CA GLY A 43 -1.80 -5.66 -5.16
C GLY A 43 -2.73 -6.87 -5.25
N ASN A 44 -2.20 -8.10 -5.29
CA ASN A 44 -3.01 -9.32 -5.31
C ASN A 44 -3.64 -9.59 -3.94
N VAL A 45 -2.95 -9.24 -2.85
CA VAL A 45 -3.51 -9.30 -1.49
C VAL A 45 -4.67 -8.32 -1.32
N LEU A 46 -4.52 -7.08 -1.76
CA LEU A 46 -5.56 -6.06 -1.69
C LEU A 46 -6.79 -6.40 -2.54
N LYS A 47 -6.61 -7.10 -3.67
CA LYS A 47 -7.72 -7.60 -4.50
C LYS A 47 -8.38 -8.87 -3.93
N GLY A 48 -7.86 -9.45 -2.84
CA GLY A 48 -8.35 -10.72 -2.30
C GLY A 48 -8.04 -11.94 -3.18
N ILE A 49 -7.15 -11.81 -4.17
CA ILE A 49 -6.73 -12.91 -5.06
C ILE A 49 -5.75 -13.84 -4.33
N LYS A 50 -4.95 -13.30 -3.41
CA LYS A 50 -3.99 -14.04 -2.60
C LYS A 50 -4.11 -13.65 -1.13
N LYS A 51 -3.99 -14.63 -0.23
CA LYS A 51 -3.69 -14.40 1.18
C LYS A 51 -2.22 -14.02 1.34
N PRO A 52 -1.84 -13.27 2.40
CA PRO A 52 -0.44 -12.91 2.66
C PRO A 52 0.51 -14.12 2.66
N ILE A 53 0.07 -15.26 3.18
CA ILE A 53 0.87 -16.50 3.29
C ILE A 53 1.21 -17.13 1.93
N GLU A 54 0.47 -16.77 0.88
CA GLU A 54 0.73 -17.19 -0.50
C GLU A 54 1.76 -16.30 -1.20
N CYS A 55 2.13 -15.17 -0.58
CA CYS A 55 3.19 -14.30 -1.08
C CYS A 55 4.56 -14.88 -0.74
N LYS A 56 5.41 -15.04 -1.76
CA LYS A 56 6.76 -15.63 -1.60
C LYS A 56 7.66 -14.87 -0.62
N LEU A 57 7.38 -13.58 -0.38
CA LEU A 57 8.18 -12.72 0.49
C LEU A 57 7.69 -12.70 1.95
N PHE A 58 6.43 -13.10 2.19
CA PHE A 58 5.76 -12.94 3.49
C PHE A 58 6.45 -13.75 4.59
N SER A 59 6.66 -13.11 5.75
CA SER A 59 7.34 -13.67 6.93
C SER A 59 8.79 -14.15 6.71
N LYS A 60 9.32 -13.99 5.50
CA LYS A 60 10.70 -14.29 5.12
C LYS A 60 11.50 -13.01 5.07
N ILE A 61 11.57 -12.33 3.92
CA ILE A 61 12.27 -11.04 3.82
C ILE A 61 11.35 -9.86 4.15
N CYS A 62 10.03 -10.03 3.96
CA CYS A 62 9.04 -9.01 4.29
C CYS A 62 8.46 -9.29 5.69
N LYS A 63 8.90 -8.51 6.67
CA LYS A 63 8.48 -8.54 8.08
C LYS A 63 8.27 -7.11 8.59
N PRO A 64 7.61 -6.87 9.74
CA PRO A 64 7.41 -5.52 10.27
C PRO A 64 8.71 -4.73 10.48
N GLU A 65 9.79 -5.42 10.87
CA GLU A 65 11.11 -4.79 11.08
C GLU A 65 11.84 -4.48 9.77
N ASN A 66 11.50 -5.17 8.68
CA ASN A 66 12.02 -4.96 7.33
C ASN A 66 10.90 -5.11 6.29
N PRO A 67 10.00 -4.13 6.18
CA PRO A 67 8.82 -4.27 5.35
C PRO A 67 9.18 -4.00 3.88
N VAL A 68 8.92 -4.99 3.01
CA VAL A 68 9.10 -4.80 1.56
C VAL A 68 7.94 -4.02 0.96
N GLY A 69 6.70 -4.35 1.34
CA GLY A 69 5.49 -3.79 0.74
C GLY A 69 4.63 -2.99 1.73
N PRO A 70 3.76 -2.09 1.24
CA PRO A 70 2.93 -1.23 2.09
C PRO A 70 1.98 -2.00 3.01
N CYS A 71 1.50 -3.19 2.59
CA CYS A 71 0.64 -4.02 3.44
C CYS A 71 1.37 -4.60 4.68
N MET A 72 2.70 -4.54 4.73
CA MET A 72 3.49 -4.90 5.92
C MET A 72 3.83 -3.67 6.79
N VAL A 73 3.82 -2.46 6.21
CA VAL A 73 4.07 -1.20 6.93
C VAL A 73 2.83 -0.74 7.68
N SER A 74 1.66 -0.79 7.03
CA SER A 74 0.42 -0.27 7.60
C SER A 74 -0.06 -1.11 8.79
N SER A 75 -0.51 -0.45 9.85
CA SER A 75 -1.20 -1.09 10.98
C SER A 75 -2.50 -1.78 10.57
N GLU A 76 -3.14 -1.31 9.50
CA GLU A 76 -4.34 -1.89 8.90
C GLU A 76 -4.00 -2.83 7.73
N GLY A 77 -2.71 -3.04 7.44
CA GLY A 77 -2.27 -3.87 6.33
C GLY A 77 -2.51 -5.35 6.58
N SER A 78 -3.12 -6.05 5.62
CA SER A 78 -3.40 -7.49 5.74
C SER A 78 -2.14 -8.32 6.01
N CYS A 79 -0.99 -7.96 5.42
CA CYS A 79 0.26 -8.67 5.69
C CYS A 79 0.74 -8.45 7.13
N ALA A 80 0.71 -7.23 7.64
CA ALA A 80 1.06 -6.96 9.04
C ALA A 80 0.14 -7.71 10.01
N ALA A 81 -1.17 -7.72 9.75
CA ALA A 81 -2.15 -8.44 10.55
C ALA A 81 -1.89 -9.95 10.56
N TYR A 82 -1.71 -10.57 9.38
CA TYR A 82 -1.38 -11.99 9.27
C TYR A 82 -0.06 -12.33 9.98
N TYR A 83 0.95 -11.47 9.82
CA TYR A 83 2.24 -11.67 10.48
C TYR A 83 2.11 -11.68 12.01
N LYS A 84 1.25 -10.82 12.57
CA LYS A 84 1.05 -10.69 14.01
C LYS A 84 0.26 -11.84 14.62
N TYR A 85 -0.79 -12.32 13.94
CA TYR A 85 -1.78 -13.21 14.57
C TYR A 85 -1.87 -14.61 13.97
N GLU A 86 -1.45 -14.80 12.72
CA GLU A 86 -1.71 -16.03 11.97
C GLU A 86 -0.44 -16.76 11.52
N ARG A 87 0.75 -16.11 11.58
CA ARG A 87 1.98 -16.69 11.02
C ARG A 87 2.43 -18.02 11.65
N LEU A 88 2.05 -18.28 12.90
CA LEU A 88 2.45 -19.48 13.65
C LEU A 88 1.42 -20.61 13.58
N LYS A 89 0.26 -20.36 12.98
CA LYS A 89 -0.83 -21.35 12.85
C LYS A 89 -0.79 -22.13 11.53
N ILE A 90 0.32 -22.01 10.79
CA ILE A 90 0.50 -22.51 9.43
C ILE A 90 1.76 -23.39 9.41
#